data_AF-F6FSA3-F1
#
_entry.id   AF-F6FSA3-F1
#
_cell.length_a   1.000
_cell.length_b   1.000
_cell.length_c   1.000
_cell.angle_alpha   90.00
_cell.angle_beta   90.00
_cell.angle_gamma   90.00
#
_symmetry.space_group_name_H-M   'P 1'
#
loop_
_entity.id
_entity.type
_entity.pdbx_description
1 polymer ?
#
loop_
_entity_poly.entity_id
_entity_poly.type
_entity_poly.pdbx_seq_one_letter_code
_entity_poly.pdbx_strand_id
1 'polypeptide(L)'
;MDRAALAAFLRARREALQPSDVGLAAGPRRRTSGLRREEVAALAAMSTDYYTRLEQQRGPQPSEQMLASLARALRLSDDERDYLFRMAGRGTPDRATLTSHVAPALQRVLDRLHDTPALVLSCLGEPLVVNDLAAALFGNTSRVHATGWERSEYHRWFMVPGERELYPEQDRDRHSRGVVASLRAAYGLLGADSRAGELVRLLQAGSEEFASLWERHEVARRFERHKTLVHPVVGQQEMAQSR
;
A
#
# COMPACT_ATOMS: atom_id res chain seq x y z
N MET A 1 17.07 -9.17 -19.12
CA MET A 1 16.85 -10.09 -17.99
C MET A 1 18.20 -10.66 -17.58
N ASP A 2 18.63 -10.39 -16.34
CA ASP A 2 19.80 -11.03 -15.74
C ASP A 2 19.36 -12.28 -14.96
N ARG A 3 19.58 -13.45 -15.56
CA ARG A 3 19.13 -14.75 -15.01
C ARG A 3 19.92 -15.14 -13.77
N ALA A 4 21.21 -14.80 -13.72
CA ALA A 4 22.08 -15.16 -12.60
C ALA A 4 21.72 -14.32 -11.38
N ALA A 5 21.55 -13.00 -11.55
CA ALA A 5 21.13 -12.11 -10.49
C ALA A 5 19.71 -12.45 -9.97
N LEU A 6 18.76 -12.72 -10.88
CA LEU A 6 17.40 -13.13 -10.51
C LEU A 6 17.41 -14.41 -9.66
N ALA A 7 18.14 -15.44 -10.10
CA ALA A 7 18.23 -16.71 -9.38
C ALA A 7 18.86 -16.55 -8.00
N ALA A 8 19.95 -15.77 -7.90
CA ALA A 8 20.62 -15.49 -6.64
C ALA A 8 19.70 -14.73 -5.67
N PHE A 9 18.98 -13.73 -6.17
CA PHE A 9 18.05 -12.94 -5.37
C PHE A 9 16.87 -13.78 -4.84
N LEU A 10 16.23 -14.58 -5.70
CA LEU A 10 15.12 -15.46 -5.28
C LEU A 10 15.58 -16.46 -4.22
N ARG A 11 16.78 -17.04 -4.40
CA ARG A 11 17.38 -17.96 -3.42
C ARG A 11 17.63 -17.29 -2.08
N ALA A 12 18.26 -16.11 -2.08
CA ALA A 12 18.55 -15.36 -0.86
C ALA A 12 17.28 -15.00 -0.09
N ARG A 13 16.22 -14.56 -0.79
CA ARG A 13 14.93 -14.20 -0.15
C ARG A 13 14.21 -15.40 0.43
N ARG A 14 14.19 -16.53 -0.29
CA ARG A 14 13.69 -17.80 0.23
C ARG A 14 14.50 -18.29 1.44
N GLU A 15 15.82 -18.14 1.36
CA GLU A 15 16.85 -18.32 2.40
C GLU A 15 16.48 -17.68 3.73
N ALA A 16 16.06 -16.42 3.65
CA ALA A 16 15.88 -15.52 4.79
C ALA A 16 14.51 -15.65 5.48
N LEU A 17 13.45 -16.01 4.75
CA LEU A 17 12.09 -16.08 5.29
C LEU A 17 11.87 -17.32 6.14
N GLN A 18 11.31 -17.12 7.34
CA GLN A 18 10.84 -18.23 8.16
C GLN A 18 9.42 -18.64 7.75
N PRO A 19 9.05 -19.93 7.89
CA PRO A 19 7.68 -20.38 7.65
C PRO A 19 6.62 -19.56 8.40
N SER A 20 6.93 -19.16 9.64
CA SER A 20 6.04 -18.32 10.45
C SER A 20 5.78 -16.93 9.85
N ASP A 21 6.72 -16.38 9.08
CA ASP A 21 6.57 -15.06 8.44
C ASP A 21 5.53 -15.07 7.31
N VAL A 22 5.19 -16.26 6.81
CA VAL A 22 4.22 -16.48 5.73
C VAL A 22 3.00 -17.28 6.19
N GLY A 23 2.83 -17.45 7.51
CA GLY A 23 1.67 -18.13 8.08
C GLY A 23 1.72 -19.66 8.01
N LEU A 24 2.88 -20.24 7.74
CA LEU A 24 3.09 -21.68 7.73
C LEU A 24 3.60 -22.17 9.08
N ALA A 25 3.11 -23.33 9.52
CA ALA A 25 3.62 -23.97 10.72
C ALA A 25 5.10 -24.39 10.53
N ALA A 26 5.93 -24.11 11.54
CA ALA A 26 7.27 -24.66 11.64
C ALA A 26 7.17 -26.18 11.92
N GLY A 27 6.97 -26.98 10.87
CA GLY A 27 6.84 -28.44 11.00
C GLY A 27 8.04 -29.07 11.74
N PRO A 28 7.84 -30.20 12.45
CA PRO A 28 8.87 -30.78 13.30
C PRO A 28 10.06 -31.32 12.46
N ARG A 29 11.29 -30.99 12.87
CA ARG A 29 12.59 -31.42 12.26
C ARG A 29 12.83 -30.90 10.82
N ARG A 30 12.91 -29.58 10.62
CA ARG A 30 13.43 -29.00 9.37
C ARG A 30 14.96 -28.97 9.34
N ARG A 31 15.55 -29.41 8.22
CA ARG A 31 16.99 -29.27 7.90
C ARG A 31 17.32 -27.94 7.18
N THR A 32 16.32 -27.21 6.72
CA THR A 32 16.47 -25.98 5.94
C THR A 32 16.09 -24.79 6.80
N SER A 33 16.95 -23.76 6.84
CA SER A 33 16.80 -22.56 7.67
C SER A 33 15.76 -21.56 7.17
N GLY A 34 15.15 -21.77 6.01
CA GLY A 34 14.14 -20.89 5.42
C GLY A 34 13.04 -21.66 4.70
N LEU A 35 12.36 -21.00 3.77
CA LEU A 35 11.29 -21.62 2.98
C LEU A 35 11.84 -22.68 2.01
N ARG A 36 11.06 -23.72 1.77
CA ARG A 36 11.33 -24.71 0.71
C ARG A 36 10.80 -24.20 -0.63
N ARG A 37 11.27 -24.79 -1.72
CA ARG A 37 10.85 -24.39 -3.08
C ARG A 37 9.35 -24.63 -3.28
N GLU A 38 8.85 -25.76 -2.79
CA GLU A 38 7.43 -26.10 -2.85
C GLU A 38 6.54 -25.12 -2.08
N GLU A 39 7.06 -24.54 -0.98
CA GLU A 39 6.31 -23.58 -0.17
C GLU A 39 6.20 -22.22 -0.87
N VAL A 40 7.29 -21.72 -1.44
CA VAL A 40 7.25 -20.48 -2.25
C VAL A 40 6.36 -20.66 -3.47
N ALA A 41 6.45 -21.81 -4.14
CA ALA A 41 5.62 -22.11 -5.30
C ALA A 41 4.12 -22.12 -4.95
N ALA A 42 3.76 -22.76 -3.83
CA ALA A 42 2.39 -22.76 -3.31
C ALA A 42 1.91 -21.34 -2.98
N LEU A 43 2.70 -20.55 -2.25
CA LEU A 43 2.37 -19.17 -1.87
C LEU A 43 2.23 -18.24 -3.07
N ALA A 44 2.99 -18.49 -4.15
CA ALA A 44 2.94 -17.71 -5.37
C ALA A 44 1.97 -18.27 -6.43
N ALA A 45 1.18 -19.30 -6.09
CA ALA A 45 0.25 -19.98 -6.98
C ALA A 45 0.89 -20.43 -8.31
N MET A 46 2.07 -21.05 -8.23
CA MET A 46 2.81 -21.58 -9.38
C MET A 46 3.34 -23.00 -9.14
N SER A 47 3.81 -23.65 -10.21
CA SER A 47 4.38 -24.98 -10.06
C SER A 47 5.77 -24.93 -9.41
N THR A 48 6.08 -25.93 -8.58
CA THR A 48 7.40 -26.10 -7.96
C THR A 48 8.50 -26.24 -9.02
N ASP A 49 8.20 -26.91 -10.14
CA ASP A 49 9.13 -27.01 -11.27
C ASP A 49 9.46 -25.63 -11.88
N TYR A 50 8.44 -24.78 -12.08
CA TYR A 50 8.65 -23.45 -12.63
C TYR A 50 9.55 -22.60 -11.72
N TYR A 51 9.27 -22.57 -10.42
CA TYR A 51 10.10 -21.85 -9.46
C TYR A 51 11.53 -22.42 -9.38
N THR A 52 11.66 -23.75 -9.42
CA THR A 52 12.98 -24.42 -9.44
C THR A 52 13.78 -24.02 -10.67
N ARG A 53 13.16 -23.96 -11.85
CA ARG A 53 13.83 -23.50 -13.08
C ARG A 53 14.27 -22.04 -12.99
N LEU A 54 13.52 -21.16 -12.32
CA LEU A 54 13.95 -19.78 -12.07
C LEU A 54 15.21 -19.74 -11.19
N GLU A 55 15.25 -20.46 -10.07
CA GLU A 55 16.44 -20.55 -9.21
C GLU A 55 17.64 -21.24 -9.88
N GLN A 56 17.41 -22.08 -10.89
CA GLN A 56 18.45 -22.75 -11.67
C GLN A 56 18.88 -21.97 -12.92
N GLN A 57 18.42 -20.73 -13.10
CA GLN A 57 18.74 -19.88 -14.26
C GLN A 57 18.22 -20.42 -15.62
N ARG A 58 17.36 -21.45 -15.57
CA ARG A 58 16.82 -22.19 -16.74
C ARG A 58 15.36 -21.85 -17.07
N GLY A 59 14.70 -21.03 -16.24
CA GLY A 59 13.29 -20.66 -16.42
C GLY A 59 13.08 -19.65 -17.55
N PRO A 60 11.88 -19.54 -18.15
CA PRO A 60 11.57 -18.46 -19.09
C PRO A 60 11.61 -17.09 -18.39
N GLN A 61 11.60 -16.00 -19.16
CA GLN A 61 11.41 -14.67 -18.58
C GLN A 61 10.01 -14.60 -17.93
N PRO A 62 9.89 -14.33 -16.63
CA PRO A 62 8.58 -14.27 -15.98
C PRO A 62 7.71 -13.15 -16.54
N SER A 63 6.39 -13.36 -16.52
CA SER A 63 5.43 -12.28 -16.76
C SER A 63 5.37 -11.35 -15.54
N GLU A 64 4.86 -10.14 -15.72
CA GLU A 64 4.69 -9.18 -14.61
C GLU A 64 3.79 -9.72 -13.51
N GLN A 65 2.73 -10.46 -13.87
CA GLN A 65 1.87 -11.15 -12.93
C GLN A 65 2.64 -12.18 -12.08
N MET A 66 3.53 -12.95 -12.70
CA MET A 66 4.35 -13.93 -11.99
C MET A 66 5.34 -13.26 -11.04
N LEU A 67 5.94 -12.13 -11.45
CA LEU A 67 6.82 -11.33 -10.61
C LEU A 67 6.07 -10.71 -9.42
N ALA A 68 4.84 -10.23 -9.64
CA ALA A 68 3.99 -9.72 -8.57
C ALA A 68 3.61 -10.82 -7.56
N SER A 69 3.27 -12.02 -8.04
CA SER A 69 3.01 -13.17 -7.17
C SER A 69 4.25 -13.59 -6.37
N LEU A 70 5.44 -13.59 -6.98
CA LEU A 70 6.70 -13.86 -6.28
C LEU A 70 7.00 -12.79 -5.23
N ALA A 71 6.82 -11.51 -5.55
CA ALA A 71 7.03 -10.42 -4.61
C ALA A 71 6.12 -10.56 -3.38
N ARG A 72 4.85 -10.93 -3.58
CA ARG A 72 3.90 -11.19 -2.49
C ARG A 72 4.28 -12.42 -1.66
N ALA A 73 4.60 -13.54 -2.32
CA ALA A 73 4.95 -14.79 -1.67
C ALA A 73 6.23 -14.68 -0.83
N LEU A 74 7.22 -13.94 -1.34
CA LEU A 74 8.49 -13.67 -0.67
C LEU A 74 8.46 -12.40 0.18
N ARG A 75 7.28 -11.82 0.44
CA ARG A 75 7.12 -10.64 1.31
C ARG A 75 8.14 -9.52 1.03
N LEU A 76 8.43 -9.28 -0.25
CA LEU A 76 9.45 -8.32 -0.66
C LEU A 76 9.01 -6.90 -0.29
N SER A 77 9.98 -6.08 0.10
CA SER A 77 9.75 -4.63 0.16
C SER A 77 9.52 -4.05 -1.25
N ASP A 78 9.04 -2.81 -1.31
CA ASP A 78 8.80 -2.12 -2.58
C ASP A 78 10.09 -1.99 -3.41
N ASP A 79 11.21 -1.64 -2.78
CA ASP A 79 12.51 -1.54 -3.45
C ASP A 79 13.02 -2.91 -3.92
N GLU A 80 12.77 -3.96 -3.15
CA GLU A 80 13.11 -5.34 -3.48
C GLU A 80 12.28 -5.89 -4.64
N ARG A 81 10.99 -5.51 -4.70
CA ARG A 81 10.12 -5.78 -5.83
C ARG A 81 10.59 -5.03 -7.08
N ASP A 82 10.87 -3.74 -6.97
CA ASP A 82 11.37 -2.96 -8.11
C ASP A 82 12.68 -3.56 -8.65
N TYR A 83 13.55 -3.99 -7.74
CA TYR A 83 14.77 -4.70 -8.08
C TYR A 83 14.50 -6.05 -8.77
N LEU A 84 13.53 -6.83 -8.28
CA LEU A 84 13.08 -8.08 -8.90
C LEU A 84 12.61 -7.86 -10.35
N PHE A 85 11.79 -6.84 -10.59
CA PHE A 85 11.29 -6.51 -11.93
C PHE A 85 12.41 -6.07 -12.88
N ARG A 86 13.34 -5.23 -12.41
CA ARG A 86 14.54 -4.83 -13.18
C ARG A 86 15.40 -6.04 -13.57
N MET A 87 15.69 -6.94 -12.63
CA MET A 87 16.45 -8.16 -12.93
C MET A 87 15.73 -9.07 -13.94
N ALA A 88 14.40 -9.16 -13.82
CA ALA A 88 13.58 -9.89 -14.79
C ALA A 88 13.53 -9.21 -16.17
N GLY A 89 14.10 -8.02 -16.35
CA GLY A 89 14.06 -7.26 -17.59
C GLY A 89 12.65 -6.77 -17.95
N ARG A 90 11.85 -6.47 -16.93
CA ARG A 90 10.53 -5.83 -17.08
C ARG A 90 10.63 -4.38 -16.60
N GLY A 91 9.73 -3.53 -17.09
CA GLY A 91 9.55 -2.21 -16.50
C GLY A 91 9.20 -2.38 -15.02
N THR A 92 9.73 -1.51 -14.16
CA THR A 92 9.20 -1.43 -12.79
C THR A 92 7.74 -1.02 -12.92
N PRO A 93 6.78 -1.77 -12.33
CA PRO A 93 5.39 -1.33 -12.30
C PRO A 93 5.36 0.08 -11.75
N ASP A 94 4.48 0.93 -12.28
CA ASP A 94 4.27 2.25 -11.70
C ASP A 94 4.12 2.07 -10.19
N ARG A 95 4.82 2.88 -9.39
CA ARG A 95 4.84 2.75 -7.93
C ARG A 95 3.43 2.88 -7.34
N ALA A 96 2.46 3.34 -8.13
CA ALA A 96 1.05 3.25 -7.81
C ALA A 96 0.46 1.82 -7.79
N THR A 97 1.20 0.80 -8.24
CA THR A 97 0.94 -0.63 -8.04
C THR A 97 1.54 -1.15 -6.72
N LEU A 98 2.25 -0.30 -5.95
CA LEU A 98 2.75 -0.60 -4.60
C LEU A 98 1.66 -0.50 -3.53
N THR A 99 0.45 -0.07 -3.87
CA THR A 99 -0.60 0.28 -2.91
C THR A 99 -1.47 -0.91 -2.47
N SER A 100 -0.91 -2.11 -2.31
CA SER A 100 -1.65 -3.25 -1.76
C SER A 100 -0.83 -4.18 -0.87
N HIS A 101 0.46 -3.88 -0.66
CA HIS A 101 1.29 -4.66 0.25
C HIS A 101 1.50 -3.90 1.56
N VAL A 102 0.95 -4.42 2.65
CA VAL A 102 1.29 -3.97 4.00
C VAL A 102 2.46 -4.79 4.50
N ALA A 103 3.54 -4.11 4.91
CA ALA A 103 4.71 -4.76 5.47
C ALA A 103 4.29 -5.67 6.66
N PRO A 104 4.74 -6.92 6.76
CA PRO A 104 4.29 -7.85 7.80
C PRO A 104 4.49 -7.35 9.23
N ALA A 105 5.55 -6.57 9.47
CA ALA A 105 5.77 -5.94 10.77
C ALA A 105 4.65 -4.95 11.14
N LEU A 106 4.17 -4.18 10.17
CA LEU A 106 3.08 -3.22 10.35
C LEU A 106 1.74 -3.96 10.55
N GLN A 107 1.49 -5.04 9.81
CA GLN A 107 0.32 -5.90 10.03
C GLN A 107 0.31 -6.47 11.45
N ARG A 108 1.44 -6.99 11.95
CA ARG A 108 1.54 -7.51 13.33
C ARG A 108 1.32 -6.45 14.41
N VAL A 109 1.55 -5.17 14.11
CA VAL A 109 1.22 -4.07 15.02
C VAL A 109 -0.29 -3.83 14.98
N LEU A 110 -0.88 -3.75 13.78
CA LEU A 110 -2.33 -3.56 13.62
C LEU A 110 -3.13 -4.69 14.28
N ASP A 111 -2.69 -5.94 14.14
CA ASP A 111 -3.35 -7.11 14.74
C ASP A 111 -3.36 -7.04 16.28
N ARG A 112 -2.52 -6.20 16.89
CA ARG A 112 -2.44 -5.96 18.35
C ARG A 112 -3.22 -4.72 18.81
N LEU A 113 -3.72 -3.89 17.90
CA LEU A 113 -4.48 -2.69 18.22
C LEU A 113 -5.97 -3.03 18.22
N HIS A 114 -6.43 -3.65 19.32
CA HIS A 114 -7.81 -4.10 19.48
C HIS A 114 -8.73 -3.01 20.06
N ASP A 115 -8.17 -2.08 20.82
CA ASP A 115 -8.83 -1.00 21.55
C ASP A 115 -8.59 0.39 20.93
N THR A 116 -7.75 0.44 19.89
CA THR A 116 -7.34 1.68 19.22
C THR A 116 -7.71 1.61 17.73
N PRO A 117 -8.49 2.56 17.18
CA PRO A 117 -8.76 2.63 15.75
C PRO A 117 -7.47 2.79 14.96
N ALA A 118 -7.22 1.90 14.00
CA ALA A 118 -6.01 1.92 13.18
C ALA A 118 -6.29 1.54 11.73
N LEU A 119 -5.64 2.25 10.81
CA LEU A 119 -5.64 1.92 9.39
C LEU A 119 -4.31 2.33 8.75
N VAL A 120 -3.96 1.63 7.68
CA VAL A 120 -2.79 1.93 6.84
C VAL A 120 -3.28 2.46 5.51
N LEU A 121 -2.72 3.59 5.09
CA LEU A 121 -3.01 4.21 3.81
C LEU A 121 -1.86 4.02 2.83
N SER A 122 -2.21 3.95 1.55
CA SER A 122 -1.27 4.13 0.46
C SER A 122 -0.82 5.59 0.34
N CYS A 123 0.20 5.85 -0.46
CA CYS A 123 0.60 7.22 -0.80
C CYS A 123 -0.50 8.02 -1.52
N LEU A 124 -1.46 7.34 -2.15
CA LEU A 124 -2.66 7.93 -2.76
C LEU A 124 -3.85 8.02 -1.78
N GLY A 125 -3.62 7.77 -0.49
CA GLY A 125 -4.66 7.86 0.53
C GLY A 125 -5.70 6.74 0.43
N GLU A 126 -5.34 5.60 -0.17
CA GLU A 126 -6.22 4.44 -0.28
C GLU A 126 -6.04 3.52 0.94
N PRO A 127 -7.10 3.03 1.59
CA PRO A 127 -6.97 2.08 2.69
C PRO A 127 -6.40 0.75 2.20
N LEU A 128 -5.32 0.31 2.84
CA LEU A 128 -4.67 -0.98 2.63
C LEU A 128 -5.14 -2.02 3.64
N VAL A 129 -5.18 -1.62 4.92
CA VAL A 129 -5.64 -2.41 6.06
C VAL A 129 -6.38 -1.48 7.00
N VAL A 130 -7.47 -1.98 7.58
CA VAL A 130 -8.34 -1.28 8.52
C VAL A 130 -8.74 -2.27 9.60
N ASN A 131 -8.60 -1.91 10.88
CA ASN A 131 -9.16 -2.72 11.96
C ASN A 131 -10.65 -2.40 12.20
N ASP A 132 -11.35 -3.26 12.94
CA ASP A 132 -12.79 -3.15 13.14
C ASP A 132 -13.21 -1.81 13.77
N LEU A 133 -12.41 -1.28 14.69
CA LEU A 133 -12.65 0.01 15.32
C LEU A 133 -12.50 1.18 14.34
N ALA A 134 -11.48 1.16 13.47
CA ALA A 134 -11.36 2.15 12.42
C ALA A 134 -12.52 2.03 11.42
N ALA A 135 -12.93 0.82 11.04
CA ALA A 135 -14.06 0.62 10.15
C ALA A 135 -15.36 1.21 10.73
N ALA A 136 -15.60 1.01 12.03
CA ALA A 136 -16.72 1.58 12.76
C ALA A 136 -16.63 3.11 12.85
N LEU A 137 -15.48 3.66 13.25
CA LEU A 137 -15.28 5.10 13.44
C LEU A 137 -15.38 5.88 12.13
N PHE A 138 -14.87 5.31 11.05
CA PHE A 138 -14.95 5.90 9.72
C PHE A 138 -16.31 5.65 9.05
N GLY A 139 -17.26 5.03 9.77
CA GLY A 139 -18.68 4.99 9.45
C GLY A 139 -19.03 4.30 8.14
N ASN A 140 -18.13 3.52 7.55
CA ASN A 140 -18.39 3.01 6.21
C ASN A 140 -17.61 1.73 5.90
N THR A 141 -18.26 0.59 6.07
CA THR A 141 -17.85 -0.65 5.40
C THR A 141 -17.75 -0.47 3.88
N SER A 142 -18.49 0.48 3.26
CA SER A 142 -18.30 0.80 1.84
C SER A 142 -16.97 1.47 1.51
N ARG A 143 -16.20 2.02 2.46
CA ARG A 143 -14.83 2.52 2.18
C ARG A 143 -13.86 1.37 1.87
N VAL A 144 -14.07 0.21 2.50
CA VAL A 144 -13.29 -1.01 2.25
C VAL A 144 -13.74 -1.67 0.94
N HIS A 145 -15.03 -1.58 0.62
CA HIS A 145 -15.63 -2.12 -0.60
C HIS A 145 -15.65 -1.15 -1.80
N ALA A 146 -15.21 0.10 -1.62
CA ALA A 146 -15.15 1.08 -2.68
C ALA A 146 -14.21 0.62 -3.80
N THR A 147 -14.56 1.04 -5.02
CA THR A 147 -13.79 0.75 -6.23
C THR A 147 -13.32 2.05 -6.88
N GLY A 148 -12.26 1.96 -7.69
CA GLY A 148 -11.69 3.14 -8.35
C GLY A 148 -11.28 4.25 -7.37
N TRP A 149 -11.52 5.50 -7.77
CA TRP A 149 -11.06 6.69 -7.03
C TRP A 149 -11.78 6.93 -5.71
N GLU A 150 -12.97 6.36 -5.50
CA GLU A 150 -13.67 6.45 -4.22
C GLU A 150 -12.89 5.82 -3.05
N ARG A 151 -11.90 4.95 -3.34
CA ARG A 151 -10.98 4.44 -2.31
C ARG A 151 -10.06 5.54 -1.75
N SER A 152 -9.66 6.51 -2.58
CA SER A 152 -8.72 7.56 -2.21
C SER A 152 -9.38 8.59 -1.30
N GLU A 153 -8.81 8.83 -0.12
CA GLU A 153 -9.26 9.92 0.76
C GLU A 153 -9.13 11.30 0.09
N TYR A 154 -8.16 11.46 -0.81
CA TYR A 154 -7.96 12.70 -1.55
C TYR A 154 -9.11 12.96 -2.53
N HIS A 155 -9.52 11.91 -3.27
CA HIS A 155 -10.68 11.99 -4.15
C HIS A 155 -11.95 12.31 -3.35
N ARG A 156 -12.21 11.54 -2.29
CA ARG A 156 -13.44 11.71 -1.49
C ARG A 156 -13.55 13.10 -0.90
N TRP A 157 -12.46 13.64 -0.37
CA TRP A 157 -12.46 14.97 0.27
C TRP A 157 -12.93 16.09 -0.67
N PHE A 158 -12.61 16.00 -1.96
CA PHE A 158 -12.91 17.06 -2.94
C PHE A 158 -14.10 16.74 -3.85
N MET A 159 -14.44 15.46 -4.04
CA MET A 159 -15.43 15.03 -5.04
C MET A 159 -16.68 14.38 -4.44
N VAL A 160 -16.66 13.91 -3.19
CA VAL A 160 -17.79 13.19 -2.59
C VAL A 160 -18.54 14.10 -1.62
N PRO A 161 -19.81 14.43 -1.89
CA PRO A 161 -20.65 15.19 -0.98
C PRO A 161 -20.77 14.51 0.39
N GLY A 162 -20.80 15.31 1.47
CA GLY A 162 -20.94 14.82 2.85
C GLY A 162 -19.64 14.25 3.47
N GLU A 163 -18.58 13.98 2.69
CA GLU A 163 -17.32 13.44 3.23
C GLU A 163 -16.69 14.37 4.29
N ARG A 164 -16.83 15.68 4.11
CA ARG A 164 -16.24 16.70 5.02
C ARG A 164 -17.00 16.87 6.33
N GLU A 165 -18.23 16.34 6.42
CA GLU A 165 -19.04 16.41 7.64
C GLU A 165 -18.48 15.54 8.76
N LEU A 166 -17.64 14.56 8.40
CA LEU A 166 -16.85 13.77 9.35
C LEU A 166 -15.82 14.60 10.13
N TYR A 167 -15.56 15.85 9.74
CA TYR A 167 -14.58 16.72 10.34
C TYR A 167 -15.23 18.01 10.86
N PRO A 168 -14.77 18.55 11.99
CA PRO A 168 -15.24 19.85 12.47
C PRO A 168 -15.07 20.92 11.41
N GLU A 169 -16.06 21.81 11.27
CA GLU A 169 -16.05 22.84 10.23
C GLU A 169 -14.81 23.72 10.28
N GLN A 170 -14.38 24.11 11.49
CA GLN A 170 -13.17 24.91 11.67
C GLN A 170 -11.87 24.23 11.20
N ASP A 171 -11.87 22.90 11.10
CA ASP A 171 -10.69 22.12 10.70
C ASP A 171 -10.66 21.86 9.19
N ARG A 172 -11.77 22.09 8.46
CA ARG A 172 -11.91 21.70 7.05
C ARG A 172 -10.90 22.40 6.14
N ASP A 173 -10.79 23.72 6.21
CA ASP A 173 -9.83 24.49 5.39
C ASP A 173 -8.39 24.03 5.61
N ARG A 174 -8.06 23.74 6.87
CA ARG A 174 -6.75 23.23 7.25
C ARG A 174 -6.55 21.81 6.72
N HIS A 175 -7.56 20.97 6.79
CA HIS A 175 -7.53 19.61 6.25
C HIS A 175 -7.38 19.61 4.72
N SER A 176 -8.10 20.48 4.00
CA SER A 176 -7.96 20.67 2.54
C SER A 176 -6.51 20.94 2.15
N ARG A 177 -5.84 21.89 2.82
CA ARG A 177 -4.41 22.18 2.60
C ARG A 177 -3.54 20.97 2.89
N GLY A 178 -3.84 20.23 3.95
CA GLY A 178 -3.14 19.01 4.33
C GLY A 178 -3.24 17.91 3.25
N VAL A 179 -4.45 17.66 2.76
CA VAL A 179 -4.74 16.69 1.70
C VAL A 179 -3.99 17.06 0.42
N VAL A 180 -4.06 18.33 -0.01
CA VAL A 180 -3.37 18.83 -1.21
C VAL A 180 -1.86 18.66 -1.11
N ALA A 181 -1.26 19.04 0.01
CA ALA A 181 0.17 18.87 0.24
C ALA A 181 0.61 17.39 0.21
N SER A 182 -0.24 16.49 0.69
CA SER A 182 0.03 15.04 0.73
C SER A 182 0.00 14.44 -0.67
N LEU A 183 -1.04 14.78 -1.46
CA LEU A 183 -1.13 14.37 -2.86
C LEU A 183 0.02 14.98 -3.68
N ARG A 184 0.46 16.20 -3.36
CA ARG A 184 1.63 16.82 -4.01
C ARG A 184 2.91 16.04 -3.76
N ALA A 185 3.14 15.57 -2.53
CA ALA A 185 4.28 14.70 -2.23
C ALA A 185 4.21 13.39 -3.02
N ALA A 186 3.02 12.76 -3.08
CA ALA A 186 2.81 11.54 -3.87
C ALA A 186 3.03 11.79 -5.38
N TYR A 187 2.53 12.91 -5.91
CA TYR A 187 2.74 13.32 -7.29
C TYR A 187 4.23 13.54 -7.61
N GLY A 188 4.98 14.20 -6.73
CA GLY A 188 6.42 14.38 -6.90
C GLY A 188 7.21 13.07 -6.86
N LEU A 189 6.75 12.09 -6.08
CA LEU A 189 7.37 10.76 -5.99
C LEU A 189 7.05 9.86 -7.19
N LEU A 190 5.81 9.92 -7.68
CA LEU A 190 5.29 9.00 -8.69
C LEU A 190 5.37 9.55 -10.13
N GLY A 191 5.36 10.87 -10.30
CA GLY A 191 5.45 11.53 -11.59
C GLY A 191 4.09 11.80 -12.26
N ALA A 192 4.12 12.60 -13.33
CA ALA A 192 2.93 13.14 -14.00
C ALA A 192 2.09 12.11 -14.76
N ASP A 193 2.74 11.07 -15.28
CA ASP A 193 2.09 10.01 -16.06
C ASP A 193 1.59 8.85 -15.18
N SER A 194 1.75 8.98 -13.86
CA SER A 194 1.30 7.98 -12.88
C SER A 194 -0.16 8.12 -12.50
N ARG A 195 -0.68 7.17 -11.72
CA ARG A 195 -1.98 7.29 -11.03
C ARG A 195 -2.10 8.54 -10.17
N ALA A 196 -1.01 9.05 -9.59
CA ALA A 196 -1.05 10.32 -8.86
C ALA A 196 -1.35 11.49 -9.80
N GLY A 197 -0.75 11.48 -11.00
CA GLY A 197 -1.01 12.49 -12.00
C GLY A 197 -2.42 12.40 -12.60
N GLU A 198 -2.94 11.19 -12.77
CA GLU A 198 -4.35 10.99 -13.14
C GLU A 198 -5.29 11.59 -12.09
N LEU A 199 -5.06 11.29 -10.80
CA LEU A 199 -5.86 11.82 -9.71
C LEU A 199 -5.77 13.34 -9.60
N VAL A 200 -4.58 13.92 -9.79
CA VAL A 200 -4.41 15.39 -9.81
C VAL A 200 -5.21 16.01 -10.96
N ARG A 201 -5.14 15.46 -12.18
CA ARG A 201 -5.92 15.97 -13.32
C ARG A 201 -7.42 15.88 -13.06
N LEU A 202 -7.87 14.76 -12.51
CA LEU A 202 -9.27 14.55 -12.14
C LEU A 202 -9.75 15.60 -11.13
N LEU A 203 -8.97 15.83 -10.08
CA LEU A 203 -9.32 16.78 -9.02
C LEU A 203 -9.25 18.24 -9.50
N GLN A 204 -8.28 18.60 -10.35
CA GLN A 204 -8.21 19.94 -10.95
C GLN A 204 -9.43 20.24 -11.84
N ALA A 205 -9.91 19.24 -12.59
CA ALA A 205 -11.09 19.40 -13.43
C ALA A 205 -12.40 19.41 -12.63
N GLY A 206 -12.44 18.72 -11.48
CA GLY A 206 -13.66 18.49 -10.71
C GLY A 206 -13.85 19.39 -9.48
N SER A 207 -12.82 20.10 -9.02
CA SER A 207 -12.88 20.92 -7.81
C SER A 207 -12.08 22.21 -7.95
N GLU A 208 -12.78 23.35 -8.02
CA GLU A 208 -12.15 24.69 -8.05
C GLU A 208 -11.30 24.96 -6.81
N GLU A 209 -11.76 24.52 -5.64
CA GLU A 209 -11.00 24.61 -4.39
C GLU A 209 -9.69 23.84 -4.49
N PHE A 210 -9.72 22.60 -5.00
CA PHE A 210 -8.50 21.82 -5.20
C PHE A 210 -7.56 22.52 -6.17
N ALA A 211 -8.07 23.00 -7.32
CA ALA A 211 -7.26 23.70 -8.31
C ALA A 211 -6.56 24.92 -7.71
N SER A 212 -7.29 25.76 -6.97
CA SER A 212 -6.74 26.93 -6.28
C SER A 212 -5.67 26.56 -5.25
N LEU A 213 -5.93 25.54 -4.42
CA LEU A 213 -4.95 25.09 -3.43
C LEU A 213 -3.72 24.44 -4.07
N TRP A 214 -3.90 23.75 -5.19
CA TRP A 214 -2.80 23.16 -5.96
C TRP A 214 -1.90 24.25 -6.57
N GLU A 215 -2.47 25.31 -7.14
CA GLU A 215 -1.70 26.43 -7.71
C GLU A 215 -0.86 27.19 -6.67
N ARG A 216 -1.19 27.08 -5.38
CA ARG A 216 -0.39 27.69 -4.31
C ARG A 216 0.93 26.96 -4.00
N HIS A 217 1.12 25.75 -4.55
CA HIS A 217 2.36 24.97 -4.41
C HIS A 217 2.80 24.73 -2.95
N GLU A 218 1.86 24.72 -2.00
CA GLU A 218 2.17 24.48 -0.60
C GLU A 218 2.64 23.04 -0.37
N VAL A 219 3.83 22.89 0.20
CA VAL A 219 4.38 21.60 0.64
C VAL A 219 4.46 21.63 2.16
N ALA A 220 3.59 20.90 2.83
CA ALA A 220 3.58 20.85 4.29
C ALA A 220 4.74 19.98 4.81
N ARG A 221 5.63 20.56 5.63
CA ARG A 221 6.74 19.84 6.29
C ARG A 221 6.35 19.15 7.61
N ARG A 222 5.13 19.34 8.09
CA ARG A 222 4.62 18.71 9.32
C ARG A 222 3.11 18.58 9.19
N PHE A 223 2.64 17.38 8.86
CA PHE A 223 1.25 17.05 9.16
C PHE A 223 1.16 16.86 10.67
N GLU A 224 0.20 17.53 11.30
CA GLU A 224 -0.04 17.38 12.74
C GLU A 224 -0.29 15.91 13.07
N ARG A 225 0.21 15.52 14.24
CA ARG A 225 0.11 14.16 14.77
C ARG A 225 -1.30 13.83 15.24
N HIS A 226 -2.29 14.71 15.08
CA HIS A 226 -3.64 14.51 15.56
C HIS A 226 -4.69 15.02 14.55
N LYS A 227 -5.84 14.33 14.50
CA LYS A 227 -7.02 14.76 13.75
C LYS A 227 -8.27 14.58 14.62
N THR A 228 -9.20 15.51 14.49
CA THR A 228 -10.51 15.44 15.13
C THR A 228 -11.55 14.94 14.15
N LEU A 229 -12.33 13.94 14.56
CA LEU A 229 -13.46 13.40 13.81
C LEU A 229 -14.76 13.66 14.54
N VAL A 230 -15.84 13.89 13.81
CA VAL A 230 -17.20 13.98 14.35
C VAL A 230 -17.92 12.67 14.00
N HIS A 231 -18.11 11.80 14.98
CA HIS A 231 -18.84 10.56 14.81
C HIS A 231 -20.31 10.72 15.25
N PRO A 232 -21.30 10.26 14.48
CA PRO A 232 -22.72 10.47 14.78
C PRO A 232 -23.17 9.87 16.11
N VAL A 233 -22.52 8.79 16.58
CA VAL A 233 -22.88 8.09 17.81
C VAL A 233 -22.01 8.50 19.02
N VAL A 234 -20.74 8.82 18.81
CA VAL A 234 -19.77 9.04 19.92
C VAL A 234 -19.21 10.47 19.96
N GLY A 235 -19.73 11.37 19.12
CA GLY A 235 -19.33 12.78 19.11
C GLY A 235 -17.90 13.00 18.61
N GLN A 236 -17.26 14.05 19.10
CA GLN A 236 -15.90 14.41 18.69
C GLN A 236 -14.86 13.43 19.24
N GLN A 237 -13.97 12.96 18.38
CA GLN A 237 -12.90 12.02 18.71
C GLN A 237 -11.58 12.58 18.21
N GLU A 238 -10.62 12.79 19.12
CA GLU A 238 -9.25 13.14 18.76
C GLU A 238 -8.44 11.87 18.54
N MET A 239 -7.74 11.81 17.42
CA MET A 239 -6.99 10.62 17.00
C MET A 239 -5.58 11.00 16.64
N ALA A 240 -4.60 10.25 17.15
CA ALA A 240 -3.23 10.40 16.71
C ALA A 240 -3.06 9.84 15.28
N GLN A 241 -2.48 10.62 14.38
CA GLN A 241 -2.16 10.24 13.01
C GLN A 241 -0.63 10.19 12.83
N SER A 242 -0.12 9.02 12.47
CA SER A 242 1.25 8.83 12.00
C SER A 242 1.20 8.35 10.55
N ARG A 243 1.86 9.08 9.65
CA ARG A 243 2.02 8.72 8.24
C ARG A 243 3.45 8.33 7.94
#